data_AF-A0A7X9NK60-F1
#
_entry.id   AF-A0A7X9NK60-F1
#
_cell.length_a   1.000
_cell.length_b   1.000
_cell.length_c   1.000
_cell.angle_alpha   90.00
_cell.angle_beta   90.00
_cell.angle_gamma   90.00
#
_symmetry.space_group_name_H-M   'P 1'
#
loop_
_entity.id
_entity.type
_entity.pdbx_description
1 polymer ?
#
loop_
_entity_poly.entity_id
_entity_poly.type
_entity_poly.pdbx_seq_one_letter_code
_entity_poly.pdbx_strand_id
1 'polypeptide(L)'
;MIINEELIALDEKVDELLANIVHSDTFQQYIKAQDALNQDNDLQKDILDFQHKKNHFEEVERFGTYLPEYKQIRRELQSAKRKMDMQPQMIAYRQSETALQGILDEICLEMSTVISDDIKVDAGNPFFIRQNHHGCGGSCHV
;
A
#
# COMPACT_ATOMS: atom_id res chain seq x y z
N MET A 1 7.05 13.95 30.95
CA MET A 1 8.12 13.47 30.06
C MET A 1 9.29 14.40 30.27
N ILE A 2 10.44 13.89 30.74
CA ILE A 2 11.64 14.71 30.90
C ILE A 2 12.37 14.65 29.56
N ILE A 3 12.54 15.79 28.90
CA ILE A 3 13.35 15.89 27.68
C ILE A 3 14.81 15.89 28.14
N ASN A 4 15.55 14.84 27.79
CA ASN A 4 16.99 14.70 28.05
C ASN A 4 17.77 14.79 26.74
N GLU A 5 19.08 15.04 26.82
CA GLU A 5 19.96 15.20 25.66
C GLU A 5 19.95 13.99 24.72
N GLU A 6 19.77 12.78 25.27
CA GLU A 6 19.64 11.53 24.49
C GLU A 6 18.40 11.50 23.60
N LEU A 7 17.26 12.02 24.10
CA LEU A 7 16.03 12.10 23.31
C LEU A 7 16.17 13.10 22.16
N ILE A 8 16.86 14.23 22.40
CA ILE A 8 17.13 15.24 21.37
C ILE A 8 18.04 14.65 20.28
N ALA A 9 19.10 13.94 20.67
CA ALA A 9 20.00 13.28 19.71
C ALA A 9 19.27 12.20 18.89
N LEU A 10 18.28 11.52 19.46
CA LEU A 10 17.45 10.56 18.73
C LEU A 10 16.56 11.27 17.70
N ASP A 11 15.92 12.38 18.07
CA ASP A 11 15.09 13.17 17.13
C ASP A 11 15.93 13.67 15.95
N GLU A 12 17.16 14.16 16.19
CA GLU A 12 18.07 14.56 15.11
C GLU A 12 18.38 13.40 14.15
N LYS A 13 18.53 12.18 14.66
CA LYS A 13 18.76 10.97 13.85
C LYS A 13 17.54 10.57 13.05
N VAL A 14 16.34 10.75 13.59
CA VAL A 14 15.08 10.54 12.87
C VAL A 14 14.97 11.52 11.71
N ASP A 15 15.26 12.80 11.94
CA ASP A 15 15.24 13.83 10.89
C ASP A 15 16.25 13.53 9.77
N GLU A 16 17.47 13.12 10.13
CA GLU A 16 18.50 12.71 9.17
C GLU A 16 18.03 11.51 8.32
N LEU A 17 17.44 10.49 8.94
CA LEU A 17 16.90 9.32 8.25
C LEU A 17 15.75 9.71 7.28
N LEU A 18 14.82 10.54 7.74
CA LEU A 18 13.71 11.02 6.92
C LEU A 18 14.22 11.83 5.72
N ALA A 19 15.20 12.70 5.93
CA ALA A 19 15.82 13.46 4.85
C ALA A 19 16.46 12.50 3.83
N ASN A 20 17.18 11.48 4.27
CA ASN A 20 17.79 10.51 3.37
C ASN A 20 16.75 9.72 2.55
N ILE A 21 15.63 9.32 3.17
CA ILE A 21 14.53 8.65 2.47
C ILE A 21 13.92 9.58 1.40
N VAL A 22 13.63 10.84 1.76
CA VAL A 22 13.02 11.81 0.83
C VAL A 22 13.94 12.13 -0.35
N HIS A 23 15.26 12.21 -0.13
CA HIS A 23 16.23 12.45 -1.20
C HIS A 23 16.62 11.19 -1.99
N SER A 24 16.15 10.01 -1.57
CA SER A 24 16.44 8.76 -2.27
C SER A 24 15.80 8.71 -3.65
N ASP A 25 16.47 8.05 -4.61
CA ASP A 25 15.94 7.85 -5.95
C ASP A 25 14.59 7.13 -5.94
N THR A 26 14.40 6.19 -5.02
CA THR A 26 13.16 5.41 -4.89
C THR A 26 11.98 6.29 -4.50
N PHE A 27 12.15 7.19 -3.54
CA PHE A 27 11.11 8.15 -3.15
C PHE A 27 10.82 9.14 -4.29
N GLN A 28 11.87 9.63 -4.95
CA GLN A 28 11.72 10.56 -6.09
C GLN A 28 10.98 9.89 -7.27
N GLN A 29 11.21 8.60 -7.52
CA GLN A 29 10.48 7.83 -8.53
C GLN A 29 9.01 7.65 -8.14
N TYR A 30 8.73 7.36 -6.87
CA TYR A 30 7.37 7.27 -6.35
C TYR A 30 6.57 8.57 -6.55
N ILE A 31 7.14 9.72 -6.15
CA ILE A 31 6.48 11.01 -6.31
C ILE A 31 6.23 11.33 -7.80
N LYS A 32 7.21 11.08 -8.67
CA LYS A 32 7.02 11.27 -10.12
C LYS A 32 5.90 10.41 -10.70
N ALA A 33 5.80 9.16 -10.28
CA ALA A 33 4.74 8.26 -10.73
C ALA A 33 3.37 8.66 -10.17
N GLN A 34 3.32 9.14 -8.93
CA GLN A 34 2.11 9.69 -8.32
C GLN A 34 1.63 10.94 -9.05
N ASP A 35 2.53 11.87 -9.37
CA ASP A 35 2.21 13.08 -10.12
C ASP A 35 1.70 12.76 -11.52
N ALA A 36 2.34 11.81 -12.22
CA ALA A 36 1.91 11.37 -13.53
C ALA A 36 0.48 10.78 -13.49
N LEU A 37 0.20 9.92 -12.51
CA LEU A 37 -1.13 9.34 -12.27
C LEU A 37 -2.19 10.41 -11.97
N ASN A 38 -1.85 11.42 -11.18
CA ASN A 38 -2.77 12.51 -10.82
C ASN A 38 -3.08 13.44 -11.99
N GLN A 39 -2.17 13.56 -12.96
CA GLN A 39 -2.33 14.42 -14.14
C GLN A 39 -3.12 13.76 -15.28
N ASP A 40 -3.31 12.43 -15.26
CA ASP A 40 -4.06 11.71 -16.28
C ASP A 40 -5.56 11.69 -15.97
N ASN A 41 -6.28 12.57 -16.65
CA ASN A 41 -7.73 12.71 -16.50
C ASN A 41 -8.52 11.44 -16.85
N ASP A 42 -8.04 10.60 -17.76
CA ASP A 42 -8.76 9.39 -18.16
C ASP A 42 -8.55 8.28 -17.14
N LEU A 43 -7.34 8.14 -16.59
CA LEU A 43 -7.09 7.26 -15.45
C LEU A 43 -7.86 7.72 -14.21
N GLN A 44 -7.95 9.03 -13.93
CA GLN A 44 -8.76 9.53 -12.81
C GLN A 44 -10.25 9.17 -12.95
N LYS A 45 -10.81 9.20 -14.18
CA LYS A 45 -12.19 8.73 -14.43
C LYS A 45 -12.32 7.23 -14.16
N ASP A 46 -11.34 6.43 -14.57
CA ASP A 46 -11.33 4.98 -14.33
C ASP A 46 -11.23 4.64 -12.84
N ILE A 47 -10.44 5.41 -12.06
CA ILE A 47 -10.36 5.30 -10.60
C ILE A 47 -11.71 5.61 -9.97
N LEU A 48 -12.38 6.68 -10.38
CA LEU A 48 -13.69 7.07 -9.85
C LEU A 48 -14.78 6.03 -10.18
N ASP A 49 -14.80 5.49 -11.40
CA ASP A 49 -15.74 4.42 -11.79
C ASP A 49 -15.53 3.16 -10.95
N PHE A 50 -14.26 2.76 -10.75
CA PHE A 50 -13.92 1.64 -9.88
C PHE A 50 -14.37 1.88 -8.43
N GLN A 51 -14.10 3.07 -7.87
CA GLN A 51 -14.52 3.42 -6.51
C GLN A 51 -16.05 3.37 -6.35
N HIS A 52 -16.80 3.90 -7.32
CA HIS A 52 -18.26 3.86 -7.30
C HIS A 52 -18.78 2.41 -7.32
N LYS A 53 -18.26 1.57 -8.23
CA LYS A 53 -18.64 0.15 -8.31
C LYS A 53 -18.21 -0.64 -7.08
N LYS A 54 -17.08 -0.30 -6.46
CA LYS A 54 -16.60 -0.90 -5.21
C LYS A 54 -17.55 -0.60 -4.07
N ASN A 55 -17.90 0.67 -3.87
CA ASN A 55 -18.84 1.07 -2.81
C ASN A 55 -20.20 0.36 -3.00
N HIS A 56 -20.70 0.32 -4.23
CA HIS A 56 -21.94 -0.39 -4.54
C HIS A 56 -21.83 -1.89 -4.23
N PHE A 57 -20.71 -2.53 -4.58
CA PHE A 57 -20.46 -3.93 -4.26
C PHE A 57 -20.43 -4.17 -2.74
N GLU A 58 -19.73 -3.35 -1.96
CA GLU A 58 -19.65 -3.45 -0.49
C GLU A 58 -21.03 -3.30 0.18
N GLU A 59 -21.92 -2.48 -0.38
CA GLU A 59 -23.30 -2.35 0.10
C GLU A 59 -24.14 -3.61 -0.11
N VAL A 60 -23.90 -4.33 -1.20
CA VAL A 60 -24.67 -5.53 -1.56
C VAL A 60 -24.01 -6.83 -1.12
N GLU A 61 -22.72 -6.81 -0.76
CA GLU A 61 -21.91 -7.98 -0.42
C GLU A 61 -22.53 -8.82 0.68
N ARG A 62 -23.08 -8.17 1.72
CA ARG A 62 -23.79 -8.82 2.83
C ARG A 62 -24.98 -9.68 2.40
N PHE A 63 -25.60 -9.37 1.26
CA PHE A 63 -26.74 -10.13 0.73
C PHE A 63 -26.30 -11.27 -0.18
N GLY A 64 -25.06 -11.23 -0.69
CA GLY A 64 -24.46 -12.30 -1.47
C GLY A 64 -25.39 -12.85 -2.57
N THR A 65 -25.52 -14.17 -2.61
CA THR A 65 -26.30 -14.88 -3.65
C THR A 65 -27.82 -14.68 -3.57
N TYR A 66 -28.34 -14.05 -2.52
CA TYR A 66 -29.77 -13.75 -2.42
C TYR A 66 -30.20 -12.62 -3.36
N LEU A 67 -29.26 -11.79 -3.82
CA LEU A 67 -29.51 -10.75 -4.81
C LEU A 67 -29.33 -11.32 -6.24
N PRO A 68 -30.36 -11.29 -7.10
CA PRO A 68 -30.26 -11.81 -8.47
C PRO A 68 -29.14 -11.17 -9.29
N GLU A 69 -28.89 -9.88 -9.07
CA GLU A 69 -27.88 -9.08 -9.79
C GLU A 69 -26.47 -9.19 -9.20
N TYR A 70 -26.26 -9.92 -8.09
CA TYR A 70 -24.97 -10.00 -7.41
C TYR A 70 -23.81 -10.39 -8.33
N LYS A 71 -24.04 -11.38 -9.22
CA LYS A 71 -23.05 -11.82 -10.21
C LYS A 71 -22.71 -10.73 -11.22
N GLN A 72 -23.68 -9.89 -11.59
CA GLN A 72 -23.47 -8.78 -12.50
C GLN A 72 -22.64 -7.68 -11.83
N ILE A 73 -23.03 -7.26 -10.63
CA ILE A 73 -22.32 -6.23 -9.85
C ILE A 73 -20.85 -6.64 -9.64
N ARG A 74 -20.60 -7.89 -9.25
CA ARG A 74 -19.25 -8.45 -9.12
C ARG A 74 -18.45 -8.40 -10.43
N ARG A 75 -19.07 -8.75 -11.57
CA ARG A 75 -18.39 -8.69 -12.88
C ARG A 75 -18.06 -7.27 -13.28
N GLU A 76 -18.95 -6.34 -13.04
CA GLU A 76 -18.75 -4.92 -13.32
C GLU A 76 -17.59 -4.34 -12.49
N LEU A 77 -17.56 -4.65 -11.19
CA LEU A 77 -16.44 -4.29 -10.31
C LEU A 77 -15.11 -4.82 -10.85
N GLN A 78 -15.04 -6.11 -11.19
CA GLN A 78 -13.83 -6.73 -11.72
C GLN A 78 -13.40 -6.13 -13.07
N SER A 79 -14.37 -5.79 -13.93
CA SER A 79 -14.08 -5.15 -15.22
C SER A 79 -13.50 -3.75 -15.03
N ALA A 80 -14.08 -2.94 -14.14
CA ALA A 80 -13.56 -1.61 -13.83
C ALA A 80 -12.17 -1.68 -13.19
N LYS A 81 -11.96 -2.61 -12.25
CA LYS A 81 -10.65 -2.86 -11.64
C LYS A 81 -9.60 -3.20 -12.68
N ARG A 82 -9.89 -4.14 -13.60
CA ARG A 82 -8.95 -4.51 -14.67
C ARG A 82 -8.63 -3.35 -15.60
N LYS A 83 -9.63 -2.55 -15.95
CA LYS A 83 -9.45 -1.37 -16.80
C LYS A 83 -8.45 -0.40 -16.16
N MET A 84 -8.66 -0.08 -14.88
CA MET A 84 -7.78 0.78 -14.09
C MET A 84 -6.38 0.18 -13.91
N ASP A 85 -6.28 -1.10 -13.51
CA ASP A 85 -5.02 -1.79 -13.21
C ASP A 85 -4.12 -1.97 -14.45
N MET A 86 -4.70 -1.99 -15.66
CA MET A 86 -3.96 -2.12 -16.92
C MET A 86 -3.40 -0.80 -17.45
N GLN A 87 -3.75 0.35 -16.85
CA GLN A 87 -3.24 1.63 -17.29
C GLN A 87 -1.74 1.76 -16.97
N PRO A 88 -0.88 2.16 -17.93
CA PRO A 88 0.57 2.21 -17.72
C PRO A 88 0.99 3.04 -16.51
N GLN A 89 0.30 4.15 -16.24
CA GLN A 89 0.61 5.00 -15.10
C GLN A 89 0.20 4.38 -13.76
N MET A 90 -0.93 3.65 -13.71
CA MET A 90 -1.32 2.88 -12.52
C MET A 90 -0.27 1.79 -12.22
N ILE A 91 0.20 1.09 -13.26
CA ILE A 91 1.24 0.08 -13.13
C ILE A 91 2.54 0.72 -12.60
N ALA A 92 2.99 1.81 -13.20
CA ALA A 92 4.21 2.52 -12.78
C ALA A 92 4.11 3.02 -11.33
N TYR A 93 2.96 3.60 -10.96
CA TYR A 93 2.69 4.03 -9.59
C TYR A 93 2.78 2.86 -8.61
N ARG A 94 2.07 1.75 -8.87
CA ARG A 94 2.08 0.57 -7.98
C ARG A 94 3.47 -0.06 -7.83
N GLN A 95 4.25 -0.10 -8.91
CA GLN A 95 5.63 -0.59 -8.87
C GLN A 95 6.51 0.30 -8.00
N SER A 96 6.43 1.63 -8.18
CA SER A 96 7.20 2.58 -7.39
C SER A 96 6.78 2.61 -5.90
N GLU A 97 5.48 2.47 -5.63
CA GLU A 97 4.91 2.35 -4.28
C GLU A 97 5.45 1.09 -3.58
N THR A 98 5.45 -0.05 -4.29
CA THR A 98 6.00 -1.31 -3.77
C THR A 98 7.50 -1.22 -3.51
N ALA A 99 8.26 -0.57 -4.39
CA ALA A 99 9.70 -0.38 -4.23
C ALA A 99 10.01 0.49 -2.99
N LEU A 100 9.26 1.60 -2.80
CA LEU A 100 9.41 2.45 -1.62
C LEU A 100 9.03 1.69 -0.34
N GLN A 101 7.91 0.96 -0.35
CA GLN A 101 7.48 0.15 0.80
C GLN A 101 8.55 -0.88 1.17
N GLY A 102 9.22 -1.50 0.19
CA GLY A 102 10.31 -2.46 0.43
C GLY A 102 11.46 -1.84 1.24
N ILE A 103 11.88 -0.62 0.90
CA ILE A 103 12.93 0.08 1.65
C ILE A 103 12.46 0.41 3.07
N LEU A 104 11.21 0.86 3.23
CA LEU A 104 10.65 1.15 4.56
C LEU A 104 10.55 -0.11 5.43
N ASP A 105 10.15 -1.23 4.84
CA ASP A 105 10.08 -2.53 5.51
C ASP A 105 11.48 -2.99 5.96
N GLU A 106 12.50 -2.84 5.11
CA GLU A 106 13.89 -3.17 5.44
C GLU A 106 14.42 -2.33 6.60
N ILE A 107 14.18 -1.01 6.59
CA ILE A 107 14.55 -0.11 7.70
C ILE A 107 13.86 -0.54 9.00
N CYS A 108 12.55 -0.82 8.96
CA CYS A 108 11.80 -1.28 10.13
C CYS A 108 12.37 -2.59 10.69
N LEU A 109 12.70 -3.55 9.82
CA LEU A 109 13.28 -4.82 10.20
C LEU A 109 14.65 -4.63 10.85
N GLU A 110 15.54 -3.87 10.23
CA GLU A 110 16.88 -3.60 10.77
C GLU A 110 16.78 -2.94 12.15
N MET A 111 15.94 -1.91 12.31
CA MET A 111 15.71 -1.27 13.61
C MET A 111 15.16 -2.24 14.65
N SER A 112 14.18 -3.08 14.28
CA SER A 112 13.59 -4.05 15.22
C SER A 112 14.63 -5.05 15.73
N THR A 113 15.49 -5.59 14.85
CA THR A 113 16.52 -6.57 15.21
C THR A 113 17.58 -5.98 16.15
N VAL A 114 17.94 -4.71 15.98
CA VAL A 114 18.89 -4.02 16.87
C VAL A 114 18.30 -3.84 18.28
N ILE A 115 17.00 -3.63 18.40
CA ILE A 115 16.33 -3.45 19.70
C ILE A 115 16.08 -4.80 20.38
N SER A 116 15.52 -5.77 19.66
CA SER A 116 15.20 -7.11 20.18
C SER A 116 14.71 -8.04 19.07
N ASP A 117 15.27 -9.25 19.02
CA ASP A 117 14.85 -10.32 18.11
C ASP A 117 13.39 -10.77 18.32
N ASP A 118 12.80 -10.51 19.48
CA ASP A 118 11.40 -10.84 19.78
C ASP A 118 10.36 -9.85 19.20
N ILE A 119 10.80 -8.71 18.64
CA ILE A 119 9.89 -7.72 18.05
C ILE A 119 9.46 -8.21 16.68
N LYS A 120 8.14 -8.35 16.49
CA LYS A 120 7.54 -8.73 15.20
C LYS A 120 7.17 -7.50 14.40
N VAL A 121 7.67 -7.42 13.17
CA VAL A 121 7.35 -6.37 12.21
C VAL A 121 6.34 -6.91 11.21
N ASP A 122 5.15 -6.31 11.17
CA ASP A 122 4.17 -6.53 10.10
C ASP A 122 4.65 -5.77 8.86
N ALA A 123 5.54 -6.40 8.08
CA ALA A 123 6.01 -5.83 6.82
C ALA A 123 4.87 -5.77 5.78
N GLY A 124 4.80 -4.67 5.03
CA GLY A 124 3.80 -4.49 3.96
C GLY A 124 3.99 -5.45 2.78
N ASN A 125 5.21 -5.99 2.62
CA ASN A 125 5.56 -6.93 1.56
C ASN A 125 5.56 -8.40 2.04
N PRO A 126 4.75 -9.29 1.41
CA PRO A 126 4.66 -10.72 1.78
C PRO A 126 5.98 -11.49 1.76
N PHE A 127 6.99 -11.03 1.02
CA PHE A 127 8.30 -11.68 0.94
C PHE A 127 9.16 -11.49 2.20
N PHE A 128 8.83 -10.51 3.04
CA PHE A 128 9.57 -10.21 4.27
C PHE A 128 8.97 -10.89 5.51
N ILE A 129 7.82 -11.57 5.37
CA ILE A 129 7.25 -12.42 6.43
C ILE A 129 8.07 -13.72 6.50
N ARG A 130 9.29 -13.64 7.03
CA ARG A 130 10.06 -14.81 7.38
C ARG A 130 9.65 -15.25 8.80
N GLN A 131 9.08 -16.46 8.84
CA GLN A 131 8.83 -17.29 10.02
C GLN A 131 7.49 -17.08 10.76
N ASN A 132 6.65 -18.12 10.68
CA ASN A 132 5.54 -18.45 11.58
C ASN A 132 4.28 -17.58 11.60
N HIS A 133 3.69 -17.31 10.44
CA HIS A 133 2.25 -17.06 10.35
C HIS A 133 1.52 -18.27 9.75
N HIS A 134 1.17 -19.22 10.63
CA HIS A 134 -0.04 -20.02 10.43
C HIS A 134 -1.23 -19.07 10.55
N GLY A 135 -1.67 -18.52 9.42
CA GLY A 135 -2.73 -17.52 9.39
C GLY A 135 -3.01 -16.96 8.01
N CYS A 136 -3.04 -17.80 6.97
CA CYS A 136 -3.79 -17.46 5.76
C CYS A 136 -5.28 -17.49 6.12
N GLY A 137 -5.76 -16.39 6.67
CA GLY A 137 -7.12 -16.20 7.15
C GLY A 137 -7.50 -14.74 6.97
N GLY A 138 -7.61 -14.29 5.72
CA GLY A 138 -7.97 -12.90 5.42
C GLY A 138 -7.99 -12.58 3.94
N SER A 139 -9.08 -12.96 3.27
CA SER A 139 -9.63 -12.27 2.09
C SER A 139 -8.70 -11.93 0.92
N CYS A 140 -8.07 -12.96 0.34
CA CYS A 140 -7.87 -12.97 -1.11
C CYS A 140 -9.13 -13.56 -1.75
N HIS A 141 -10.20 -12.78 -1.79
CA HIS A 141 -11.40 -13.11 -2.55
C HIS A 141 -11.95 -11.85 -3.23
N VAL A 142 -11.88 -11.91 -4.57
CA VAL A 142 -12.76 -11.27 -5.57
C VAL A 142 -12.45 -9.86 -6.05
#